data_AF-A0A971FKK5-F1
#
_entry.id   AF-A0A971FKK5-F1
#
_cell.length_a   1.000
_cell.length_b   1.000
_cell.length_c   1.000
_cell.angle_alpha   90.00
_cell.angle_beta   90.00
_cell.angle_gamma   90.00
#
_symmetry.space_group_name_H-M   'P 1'
#
loop_
_entity.id
_entity.type
_entity.pdbx_description
1 polymer ?
#
loop_
_entity_poly.entity_id
_entity_poly.type
_entity_poly.pdbx_seq_one_letter_code
_entity_poly.pdbx_strand_id
1 'polypeptide(L)' 'ALREQGITCVSFQDWQHIDAVERQRGASAGKVRDRFTAVEEALAALDKAEQ' A
#
# COMPACT_ATOMS: atom_id res chain seq x y z
N ALA A 1 2.76 17.73 15.58
CA ALA A 1 3.01 16.39 15.00
C ALA A 1 2.89 16.45 13.48
N LEU A 2 3.56 15.59 12.71
CA LEU A 2 3.53 15.63 11.22
C LEU A 2 2.09 15.56 10.65
N ARG A 3 1.23 14.76 11.30
CA ARG A 3 -0.21 14.70 10.96
C ARG A 3 -0.95 16.03 11.16
N GLU A 4 -0.59 16.78 12.21
CA GLU A 4 -1.17 18.12 12.47
C GLU A 4 -0.70 19.16 11.45
N GLN A 5 0.36 18.87 10.69
CA GLN A 5 0.85 19.69 9.58
C GLN A 5 0.25 19.27 8.23
N GLY A 6 -0.74 18.36 8.22
CA GLY A 6 -1.36 17.86 6.99
C GLY A 6 -0.49 16.87 6.21
N ILE A 7 0.58 16.35 6.81
CA ILE A 7 1.46 15.38 6.16
C ILE A 7 0.94 13.97 6.45
N THR A 8 0.57 13.25 5.39
CA THR A 8 0.21 11.83 5.48
C THR A 8 1.47 11.00 5.69
N CYS A 9 1.54 10.31 6.83
CA CYS A 9 2.63 9.39 7.14
C CYS A 9 2.14 7.94 7.02
N VAL A 10 2.91 7.13 6.31
CA VAL A 10 2.75 5.68 6.20
C VAL A 10 3.56 5.05 7.34
N SER A 11 2.89 4.33 8.24
CA SER A 11 3.56 3.56 9.28
C SER A 11 4.19 2.28 8.74
N PHE A 12 5.00 1.60 9.54
CA PHE A 12 5.51 0.28 9.15
C PHE A 12 4.39 -0.74 8.93
N GLN A 13 3.31 -0.69 9.73
CA GLN A 13 2.16 -1.56 9.57
C GLN A 13 1.42 -1.29 8.25
N ASP A 14 1.30 -0.02 7.87
CA ASP A 14 0.73 0.38 6.57
C ASP A 14 1.60 -0.18 5.44
N TRP A 15 2.92 -0.04 5.54
CA TRP A 15 3.85 -0.61 4.55
C TRP A 15 3.71 -2.15 4.45
N GLN A 16 3.56 -2.86 5.56
CA GLN A 16 3.33 -4.31 5.55
C GLN A 16 2.03 -4.68 4.82
N HIS A 17 0.99 -3.84 4.94
CA HIS A 17 -0.25 -4.04 4.19
C HIS A 17 -0.04 -3.85 2.69
N ILE A 18 0.62 -2.77 2.28
CA ILE A 18 0.97 -2.52 0.86
C ILE A 18 1.77 -3.70 0.30
N ASP A 19 2.81 -4.14 1.03
CA ASP A 19 3.66 -5.25 0.62
C ASP A 19 2.88 -6.57 0.48
N ALA A 20 1.89 -6.83 1.33
CA ALA A 20 1.00 -7.98 1.20
C ALA A 20 0.15 -7.93 -0.08
N VAL A 21 -0.42 -6.76 -0.40
CA VAL A 21 -1.20 -6.55 -1.63
C VAL A 21 -0.33 -6.73 -2.87
N GLU A 22 0.87 -6.16 -2.90
CA GLU A 22 1.82 -6.32 -4.00
C GLU A 22 2.19 -7.80 -4.21
N ARG A 23 2.40 -8.57 -3.14
CA ARG A 23 2.69 -10.01 -3.23
C ARG A 23 1.51 -10.78 -3.78
N GLN A 24 0.29 -10.46 -3.35
CA GLN A 24 -0.92 -11.07 -3.88
C GLN A 24 -1.08 -10.82 -5.39
N ARG A 25 -0.87 -9.57 -5.84
CA ARG A 25 -0.88 -9.21 -7.28
C ARG A 25 0.18 -10.00 -8.06
N GLY A 26 1.38 -10.11 -7.49
CA GLY A 26 2.48 -10.87 -8.08
C GLY A 26 2.16 -12.35 -8.21
N ALA A 27 1.62 -12.96 -7.17
CA ALA A 27 1.30 -14.39 -7.14
C ALA A 27 0.33 -14.79 -8.26
N SER A 28 -0.68 -13.96 -8.56
CA SER A 28 -1.61 -14.19 -9.68
C SER A 28 -0.93 -14.18 -11.05
N ALA A 29 0.23 -13.54 -11.19
CA ALA A 29 1.01 -13.47 -12.41
C ALA A 29 2.27 -14.38 -12.38
N GLY A 30 2.42 -15.24 -11.36
CA GLY A 30 3.60 -16.09 -11.19
C GLY A 30 4.88 -15.34 -10.77
N LYS A 31 4.75 -14.10 -10.29
CA LYS A 31 5.85 -13.29 -9.76
C LYS A 31 5.89 -13.36 -8.23
N VAL A 32 7.06 -13.10 -7.64
CA VAL A 32 7.18 -12.96 -6.18
C VAL A 32 6.36 -11.78 -5.66
N ARG A 33 6.30 -10.70 -6.44
CA ARG A 33 5.60 -9.46 -6.11
C ARG A 33 5.40 -8.63 -7.38
N ASP A 34 4.28 -7.93 -7.46
CA ASP A 34 4.06 -6.88 -8.47
C ASP A 34 3.90 -5.54 -7.75
N ARG A 35 4.90 -4.66 -7.90
CA ARG A 35 4.99 -3.41 -7.12
C ARG A 35 4.07 -2.35 -7.68
N PHE A 36 3.52 -1.51 -6.81
CA PHE A 36 2.89 -0.27 -7.25
C PHE A 36 3.96 0.66 -7.87
N THR A 37 3.68 1.18 -9.06
CA THR A 37 4.56 2.13 -9.74
C THR A 37 4.14 3.58 -9.55
N ALA A 38 2.92 3.80 -9.05
CA ALA A 38 2.37 5.10 -8.69
C ALA A 38 2.13 5.18 -7.18
N VAL A 39 2.42 6.33 -6.58
CA VAL A 39 2.27 6.54 -5.14
C VAL A 39 0.79 6.53 -4.75
N GLU A 40 -0.06 7.09 -5.61
CA GLU A 40 -1.51 7.17 -5.43
C GLU A 40 -2.13 5.77 -5.34
N GLU A 41 -1.68 4.83 -6.17
CA GLU A 41 -2.14 3.44 -6.12
C GLU A 41 -1.65 2.72 -4.85
N ALA A 42 -0.41 2.98 -4.42
CA ALA A 42 0.13 2.41 -3.19
C ALA A 42 -0.63 2.93 -1.95
N LEU A 43 -0.98 4.22 -1.94
CA LEU A 43 -1.78 4.82 -0.86
C LEU A 43 -3.23 4.33 -0.89
N ALA A 44 -3.84 4.18 -2.07
CA ALA A 44 -5.18 3.63 -2.21
C ALA A 44 -5.30 2.19 -1.69
N ALA A 45 -4.20 1.42 -1.66
CA ALA A 45 -4.18 0.10 -1.04
C ALA A 45 -4.37 0.14 0.49
N LEU A 46 -4.17 1.29 1.14
CA LEU A 46 -4.41 1.48 2.58
C LEU A 46 -5.85 1.90 2.89
N ASP A 47 -6.55 2.45 1.90
CA ASP A 47 -7.94 2.85 2.07
C ASP A 47 -8.81 1.59 2.06
N LYS A 48 -9.31 1.18 3.24
CA LYS A 48 -10.38 0.20 3.33
C LYS A 48 -11.62 0.80 2.67
N ALA A 49 -11.89 0.42 1.43
CA ALA A 49 -13.26 0.45 0.94
C ALA A 49 -14.05 -0.55 1.79
N GLU A 50 -14.95 -0.04 2.64
CA GLU A 50 -16.07 -0.85 3.13
C GLU A 50 -16.75 -1.49 1.91
N GLN A 51 -16.67 -2.81 1.82
CA GLN A 51 -17.56 -3.65 1.02
C GLN A 51 -17.90 -4.89 1.82
#